data_AF-A0A423GWW5-F1
#
_entry.id   AF-A0A423GWW5-F1
#
_cell.length_a   1.000
_cell.length_b   1.000
_cell.length_c   1.000
_cell.angle_alpha   90.00
_cell.angle_beta   90.00
_cell.angle_gamma   90.00
#
_symmetry.space_group_name_H-M   'P 1'
#
loop_
_entity.id
_entity.type
_entity.pdbx_description
1 polymer ?
#
loop_
_entity_poly.entity_id
_entity_poly.type
_entity_poly.pdbx_seq_one_letter_code
_entity_poly.pdbx_strand_id
1 'polypeptide(L)'
;MNTTHYDPKAVGDAIDNITAGLERVMTGFSNLKTLLAPVPDASDIPELDPRNPANKFESGKLTDRGIEVCYRLFDAGKSRYAVGAEMEISFGAATHRFEAWKKAGGLDREKLPLN
;
A
#
# COMPACT_ATOMS: atom_id res chain seq x y z
N MET A 1 -36.78 -28.75 -46.63
CA MET A 1 -36.12 -27.74 -45.78
C MET A 1 -35.76 -28.39 -44.46
N ASN A 2 -34.49 -28.36 -44.06
CA ASN A 2 -34.05 -28.90 -42.77
C ASN A 2 -33.97 -27.73 -41.79
N THR A 3 -34.99 -27.55 -40.93
CA THR A 3 -34.98 -26.54 -39.87
C THR A 3 -34.27 -27.13 -38.67
N THR A 4 -33.02 -26.71 -38.44
CA THR A 4 -32.29 -27.03 -37.21
C THR A 4 -33.03 -26.42 -36.03
N HIS A 5 -33.79 -27.24 -35.30
CA HIS A 5 -34.38 -26.83 -34.04
C HIS A 5 -33.28 -26.74 -33.00
N TYR A 6 -32.96 -25.51 -32.60
CA TYR A 6 -32.05 -25.26 -31.49
C TYR A 6 -32.83 -25.32 -30.15
N ASP A 7 -32.20 -25.82 -29.08
CA ASP A 7 -32.76 -25.89 -27.72
C ASP A 7 -32.54 -24.57 -26.95
N PRO A 8 -33.55 -23.69 -26.82
CA PRO A 8 -33.38 -22.35 -26.25
C PRO A 8 -32.75 -22.35 -24.84
N LYS A 9 -32.98 -23.41 -24.05
CA LYS A 9 -32.43 -23.53 -22.71
C LYS A 9 -30.91 -23.66 -22.73
N ALA A 10 -30.37 -24.49 -23.62
CA ALA A 10 -28.94 -24.68 -23.75
C ALA A 10 -28.19 -23.40 -24.17
N VAL A 11 -28.85 -22.44 -24.86
CA VAL A 11 -28.23 -21.17 -25.26
C VAL A 11 -28.24 -20.25 -24.06
N GLY A 12 -29.34 -20.23 -23.30
CA GLY A 12 -29.41 -19.52 -22.04
C GLY A 12 -28.28 -19.93 -21.11
N ASP A 13 -28.11 -21.23 -20.88
CA ASP A 13 -27.06 -21.77 -20.01
C ASP A 13 -25.65 -21.40 -20.52
N ALA A 14 -25.43 -21.41 -21.83
CA ALA A 14 -24.16 -21.00 -22.43
C ALA A 14 -23.87 -19.50 -22.26
N ILE A 15 -24.88 -18.64 -22.43
CA ILE A 15 -24.78 -17.20 -22.22
C ILE A 15 -24.47 -16.89 -20.76
N ASP A 16 -25.14 -17.56 -19.82
CA ASP A 16 -24.94 -17.36 -18.39
C ASP A 16 -23.51 -17.72 -17.97
N ASN A 17 -22.97 -18.82 -18.50
CA ASN A 17 -21.59 -19.21 -18.24
C ASN A 17 -20.57 -18.21 -18.79
N ILE A 18 -20.79 -17.70 -20.01
CA ILE A 18 -19.95 -16.65 -20.61
C ILE A 18 -20.00 -15.38 -19.75
N THR A 19 -21.19 -14.98 -19.30
CA THR A 19 -21.39 -13.80 -18.46
C THR A 19 -20.65 -13.94 -17.13
N ALA A 20 -20.81 -15.06 -16.44
CA ALA A 20 -20.08 -15.34 -15.21
C ALA A 20 -18.56 -15.38 -15.41
N GLY A 21 -18.09 -15.85 -16.57
CA GLY A 21 -16.68 -15.79 -16.95
C GLY A 21 -16.15 -14.35 -17.04
N LEU A 22 -16.91 -13.47 -17.71
CA LEU A 22 -16.55 -12.06 -17.88
C LEU A 22 -16.53 -11.31 -16.55
N GLU A 23 -17.49 -11.56 -15.66
CA GLU A 23 -17.53 -10.94 -14.32
C GLU A 23 -16.28 -11.26 -13.51
N ARG A 24 -15.82 -12.53 -13.54
CA ARG A 24 -14.59 -12.94 -12.84
C ARG A 24 -13.36 -12.23 -13.42
N VAL A 25 -13.29 -12.11 -14.74
CA VAL A 25 -12.19 -11.40 -15.42
C VAL A 25 -12.17 -9.92 -15.04
N MET A 26 -13.33 -9.26 -15.07
CA MET A 26 -13.47 -7.85 -14.67
C MET A 26 -13.13 -7.62 -13.19
N THR A 27 -13.48 -8.57 -12.33
CA THR A 27 -13.09 -8.56 -10.92
C THR A 27 -11.58 -8.66 -10.76
N GLY A 28 -10.93 -9.60 -11.48
CA GLY A 28 -9.47 -9.72 -11.50
C GLY A 28 -8.78 -8.44 -11.96
N PHE A 29 -9.26 -7.81 -13.04
CA PHE A 29 -8.72 -6.53 -13.50
C PHE A 29 -8.92 -5.39 -12.49
N SER A 30 -10.05 -5.35 -11.78
CA SER A 30 -10.29 -4.36 -10.73
C SER A 30 -9.28 -4.51 -9.59
N ASN A 31 -9.02 -5.74 -9.16
CA ASN A 31 -8.01 -6.02 -8.13
C ASN A 31 -6.59 -5.65 -8.60
N LEU A 32 -6.23 -5.96 -9.85
CA LEU A 32 -4.95 -5.55 -10.42
C LEU A 32 -4.83 -4.02 -10.53
N LYS A 33 -5.90 -3.32 -10.92
CA LYS A 33 -5.94 -1.86 -10.91
C LYS A 33 -5.71 -1.29 -9.52
N THR A 34 -6.20 -1.94 -8.46
CA THR A 34 -5.88 -1.53 -7.08
C THR A 34 -4.40 -1.70 -6.75
N LEU A 35 -3.75 -2.75 -7.25
CA LEU A 35 -2.30 -2.95 -7.06
C LEU A 35 -1.45 -1.96 -7.87
N LEU A 36 -1.98 -1.50 -9.01
CA LEU A 36 -1.36 -0.49 -9.87
C LEU A 36 -1.79 0.93 -9.51
N ALA A 37 -2.78 1.09 -8.63
CA ALA A 37 -3.23 2.39 -8.18
C ALA A 37 -2.00 3.06 -7.55
N PRO A 38 -1.65 4.28 -7.99
CA PRO A 38 -0.57 5.00 -7.35
C PRO A 38 -0.85 5.04 -5.86
N VAL A 39 0.13 4.57 -5.07
CA VAL A 39 0.19 4.90 -3.65
C VAL A 39 -0.01 6.41 -3.59
N PRO A 40 -1.00 6.93 -2.81
CA PRO A 40 -1.36 8.33 -2.80
C PRO A 40 -0.10 9.20 -2.85
N ASP A 41 -0.08 10.06 -3.87
CA ASP A 41 1.06 10.77 -4.44
C ASP A 41 2.22 10.99 -3.46
N ALA A 42 3.36 10.35 -3.74
CA ALA A 42 4.64 10.65 -3.09
C ALA A 42 5.15 12.08 -3.37
N SER A 43 4.43 12.84 -4.20
CA SER A 43 4.74 14.20 -4.65
C SER A 43 4.17 15.30 -3.73
N ASP A 44 3.24 14.98 -2.83
CA ASP A 44 2.73 15.90 -1.77
C ASP A 44 3.53 15.79 -0.47
N ILE A 45 4.71 15.19 -0.54
CA ILE A 45 5.59 15.02 0.59
C ILE A 45 6.60 16.17 0.58
N PRO A 46 6.50 17.16 1.49
CA PRO A 46 7.60 18.08 1.75
C PRO A 46 8.82 17.24 2.08
N GLU A 47 9.87 17.35 1.27
CA GLU A 47 11.17 16.67 1.36
C GLU A 47 11.28 15.67 2.53
N LEU A 48 10.68 14.48 2.35
CA LEU A 48 10.98 13.32 3.20
C LEU A 48 12.39 12.86 2.84
N ASP A 49 13.38 13.62 3.26
CA ASP A 49 14.73 13.13 3.35
C ASP A 49 14.85 12.33 4.66
N PRO A 50 14.99 10.99 4.59
CA PRO A 50 15.15 10.15 5.78
C PRO A 50 16.43 10.47 6.55
N ARG A 51 17.44 11.05 5.87
CA ARG A 51 18.74 11.42 6.42
C ARG A 51 18.82 12.88 6.87
N ASN A 52 17.71 13.63 6.78
CA ASN A 52 17.68 15.02 7.23
C ASN A 52 18.16 15.11 8.69
N PRO A 53 19.16 15.95 9.01
CA PRO A 53 19.67 16.10 10.38
C PRO A 53 18.59 16.42 11.41
N ALA A 54 17.51 17.11 11.02
CA ALA A 54 16.38 17.43 11.90
C ALA A 54 15.58 16.18 12.36
N ASN A 55 15.79 15.02 11.74
CA ASN A 55 15.16 13.76 12.16
C ASN A 55 15.78 13.17 13.42
N LYS A 56 16.96 13.62 13.82
CA LYS A 56 17.70 13.03 14.94
C LYS A 56 18.21 14.11 15.88
N PHE A 57 18.13 13.82 17.17
CA PHE A 57 18.92 14.55 18.16
C PHE A 57 20.41 14.18 17.99
N GLU A 58 21.31 14.98 18.56
CA GLU A 58 22.75 14.66 18.62
C GLU A 58 23.04 13.28 19.25
N SER A 59 22.14 12.81 20.10
CA SER A 59 22.19 11.46 20.69
C SER A 59 21.90 10.30 19.70
N GLY A 60 21.52 10.61 18.46
CA GLY A 60 21.12 9.64 17.43
C GLY A 60 19.68 9.12 17.57
N LYS A 61 18.95 9.51 18.62
CA LYS A 61 17.52 9.20 18.77
C LYS A 61 16.67 10.04 17.82
N LEU A 62 15.58 9.46 17.31
CA LEU A 62 14.65 10.18 16.45
C LEU A 62 13.95 11.32 17.21
N THR A 63 13.84 12.48 16.56
CA THR A 63 12.93 13.56 16.94
C THR A 63 11.49 13.19 16.59
N ASP A 64 10.51 13.99 17.00
CA ASP A 64 9.11 13.78 16.59
C ASP A 64 8.95 13.84 15.07
N ARG A 65 9.65 14.79 14.42
CA ARG A 65 9.78 14.82 12.95
C ARG A 65 10.35 13.51 12.42
N GLY A 66 11.45 13.02 12.98
CA GLY A 66 12.08 11.76 12.56
C GLY A 66 11.17 10.55 12.76
N ILE A 67 10.37 10.51 13.82
CA ILE A 67 9.37 9.46 14.03
C ILE A 67 8.30 9.51 12.95
N GLU A 68 7.80 10.69 12.60
CA GLU A 68 6.82 10.84 11.52
C GLU A 68 7.41 10.46 10.16
N VAL A 69 8.67 10.85 9.87
CA VAL A 69 9.40 10.38 8.68
C VAL A 69 9.49 8.84 8.65
N CYS A 70 9.84 8.22 9.78
CA CYS A 70 9.90 6.76 9.91
C CYS A 70 8.55 6.11 9.58
N TYR A 71 7.47 6.68 10.10
CA TYR A 71 6.11 6.19 9.86
C TYR A 71 5.68 6.34 8.41
N ARG A 72 5.99 7.47 7.76
CA ARG A 72 5.70 7.67 6.34
C ARG A 72 6.46 6.71 5.42
N LEU A 73 7.66 6.26 5.81
CA LEU A 73 8.35 5.19 5.09
C LEU A 73 7.64 3.84 5.23
N PHE A 74 7.07 3.54 6.41
CA PHE A 74 6.24 2.35 6.58
C PHE A 74 4.91 2.46 5.81
N ASP A 75 4.31 3.65 5.74
CA ASP A 75 3.12 3.89 4.91
C ASP A 75 3.39 3.59 3.44
N ALA A 76 4.59 3.93 2.96
CA ALA A 76 5.07 3.61 1.62
C ALA A 76 5.41 2.12 1.42
N GLY A 77 5.12 1.26 2.41
CA GLY A 77 5.33 -0.18 2.34
C GLY A 77 6.78 -0.62 2.57
N LYS A 78 7.67 0.25 3.05
CA LYS A 78 9.06 -0.13 3.28
C LYS A 78 9.21 -1.10 4.44
N SER A 79 10.13 -2.06 4.30
CA SER A 79 10.42 -3.02 5.37
C SER A 79 11.21 -2.36 6.51
N ARG A 80 11.17 -2.97 7.70
CA ARG A 80 12.01 -2.55 8.86
C ARG A 80 13.49 -2.45 8.50
N TYR A 81 13.97 -3.33 7.64
CA TYR A 81 15.35 -3.30 7.15
C TYR A 81 15.61 -2.07 6.27
N ALA A 82 14.74 -1.82 5.29
CA ALA A 82 14.85 -0.66 4.40
C ALA A 82 14.76 0.66 5.18
N VAL A 83 13.82 0.78 6.12
CA VAL A 83 13.70 1.96 6.99
C VAL A 83 14.95 2.15 7.85
N GLY A 84 15.50 1.08 8.43
CA GLY A 84 16.76 1.14 9.18
C GLY A 84 17.94 1.67 8.35
N ALA A 85 18.06 1.18 7.10
CA ALA A 85 19.12 1.59 6.19
C ALA A 85 18.96 3.04 5.70
N GLU A 86 17.74 3.47 5.36
CA GLU A 86 17.48 4.81 4.85
C GLU A 86 17.56 5.88 5.93
N MET A 87 17.04 5.59 7.12
CA MET A 87 17.10 6.50 8.26
C MET A 87 18.41 6.38 9.04
N GLU A 88 19.31 5.46 8.69
CA GLU A 88 20.55 5.19 9.41
C GLU A 88 20.32 4.97 10.93
N ILE A 89 19.40 4.06 11.23
CA ILE A 89 19.11 3.59 12.59
C ILE A 89 19.25 2.07 12.66
N SER A 90 19.44 1.52 13.86
CA SER A 90 19.55 0.07 14.02
C SER A 90 18.24 -0.64 13.63
N PHE A 91 18.35 -1.90 13.19
CA PHE A 91 17.19 -2.74 12.91
C PHE A 91 16.27 -2.91 14.12
N GLY A 92 16.85 -2.96 15.33
CA GLY A 92 16.09 -2.97 16.58
C GLY A 92 15.27 -1.70 16.76
N ALA A 93 15.87 -0.52 16.52
CA ALA A 93 15.15 0.75 16.58
C ALA A 93 14.02 0.83 15.56
N ALA A 94 14.28 0.43 14.30
CA ALA A 94 13.26 0.34 13.26
C ALA A 94 12.13 -0.65 13.62
N THR A 95 12.46 -1.78 14.26
CA THR A 95 11.47 -2.73 14.76
C THR A 95 10.58 -2.12 15.83
N HIS A 96 11.16 -1.44 16.82
CA HIS A 96 10.37 -0.73 17.84
C HIS A 96 9.46 0.34 17.21
N ARG A 97 9.94 1.07 16.20
CA ARG A 97 9.12 2.05 15.48
C ARG A 97 8.00 1.40 14.67
N PHE A 98 8.25 0.25 14.04
CA PHE A 98 7.21 -0.47 13.31
C PHE A 98 6.08 -0.95 14.23
N GLU A 99 6.40 -1.47 15.42
CA GLU A 99 5.38 -1.85 16.40
C GLU A 99 4.58 -0.63 16.91
N ALA A 100 5.26 0.51 17.13
CA ALA A 100 4.60 1.75 17.52
C ALA A 100 3.70 2.32 16.41
N TRP A 101 4.15 2.26 15.14
CA TRP A 101 3.37 2.63 13.96
C TRP A 101 2.09 1.80 13.82
N LYS A 102 2.19 0.47 13.99
CA LYS A 102 1.00 -0.41 14.02
C LYS A 102 0.03 -0.02 15.12
N LYS A 103 0.54 0.26 16.33
CA LYS A 103 -0.29 0.70 17.47
C LYS A 103 -0.97 2.05 17.22
N ALA A 104 -0.37 2.92 16.41
CA ALA A 104 -0.94 4.20 16.02
C ALA A 104 -2.05 4.10 14.97
N GLY A 105 -2.28 2.91 14.38
CA GLY A 105 -3.29 2.69 13.32
C GLY A 105 -2.70 2.20 12.01
N GLY A 106 -1.37 2.05 11.91
CA GLY A 106 -0.72 1.58 10.67
C GLY A 106 -1.00 2.53 9.49
N LEU A 107 -1.48 1.97 8.39
CA LEU A 107 -1.86 2.72 7.20
C LEU A 107 -3.00 3.73 7.46
N ASP A 108 -3.84 3.46 8.47
CA ASP A 108 -5.00 4.29 8.84
C ASP A 108 -4.69 5.26 9.98
N ARG A 109 -3.43 5.36 10.45
CA ARG A 109 -3.08 6.32 11.52
C ARG A 109 -3.29 7.76 11.05
N GLU A 110 -3.49 8.65 12.02
CA GLU A 110 -3.41 10.09 11.79
C GLU A 110 -1.96 10.52 11.50
N LYS A 111 -1.74 11.20 10.37
CA LYS A 111 -0.41 11.72 9.98
C LYS A 111 -0.16 13.06 10.66
N LEU A 112 0.98 13.16 11.34
CA LEU A 112 1.39 14.42 11.97
C LEU A 112 2.09 15.34 10.95
N PRO A 113 2.04 16.67 11.14
CA PRO A 113 2.81 17.60 10.34
C PRO A 113 4.32 17.40 10.54
N LEU A 114 5.09 17.61 9.47
CA LEU A 114 6.55 17.64 9.54
C LEU A 114 6.99 19.06 9.91
N ASN A 115 7.27 19.26 11.20
CA ASN A 115 7.80 20.53 11.74
C ASN A 115 9.34 20.55 11.73
#